data_AF-A0A3D1RBM7-F1
#
_entry.id   AF-A0A3D1RBM7-F1
#
_cell.length_a   1.000
_cell.length_b   1.000
_cell.length_c   1.000
_cell.angle_alpha   90.00
_cell.angle_beta   90.00
_cell.angle_gamma   90.00
#
_symmetry.space_group_name_H-M   'P 1'
#
loop_
_entity.id
_entity.type
_entity.pdbx_description
1 polymer ?
#
loop_
_entity_poly.entity_id
_entity_poly.type
_entity_poly.pdbx_seq_one_letter_code
_entity_poly.pdbx_strand_id
1 'polypeptide(L)'
;MYESMLVLETYPTYISRRFTPETIVVNCISNVLNDMFPEQLEDKTLIVQMVEKGKKLYALQQLIPEKDEHYLIGYTQKQLKECYENEKNIWALFTQNNYLQSTDFNINKNYVGESPRTMELGEASPGNIGSFVGWQIVKKYVSKKGNVSLKELMQTPAETIYTVSKYKP
;
A
#
# COMPACT_ATOMS: atom_id res chain seq x y z
N MET A 1 16.11 19.51 -12.00
CA MET A 1 15.48 18.71 -13.09
C MET A 1 14.07 18.25 -12.68
N TYR A 2 13.90 17.69 -11.48
CA TYR A 2 12.61 17.16 -11.00
C TYR A 2 11.58 18.22 -10.54
N GLU A 3 12.02 19.42 -10.18
CA GLU A 3 11.14 20.55 -9.83
C GLU A 3 10.93 21.54 -11.00
N SER A 4 11.25 21.12 -12.23
CA SER A 4 11.07 22.00 -13.38
C SER A 4 9.59 22.30 -13.61
N MET A 5 9.29 23.50 -14.12
CA MET A 5 7.93 23.95 -14.43
C MET A 5 7.18 22.94 -15.31
N LEU A 6 7.89 22.34 -16.27
CA LEU A 6 7.38 21.27 -17.14
C LEU A 6 6.86 20.05 -16.34
N VAL A 7 7.58 19.62 -15.30
CA VAL A 7 7.19 18.44 -14.50
C VAL A 7 5.96 18.75 -13.65
N LEU A 8 5.89 19.94 -13.07
CA LEU A 8 4.76 20.37 -12.23
C LEU A 8 3.47 20.57 -13.03
N GLU A 9 3.58 20.99 -14.30
CA GLU A 9 2.43 21.11 -15.20
C GLU A 9 1.97 19.76 -15.78
N THR A 10 2.88 18.79 -15.91
CA THR A 10 2.58 17.49 -16.52
C THR A 10 2.01 16.47 -15.51
N TYR A 11 2.50 16.49 -14.27
CA TYR A 11 2.16 15.48 -13.26
C TYR A 11 1.43 16.09 -12.05
N PRO A 12 0.32 15.48 -11.59
CA PRO A 12 -0.35 15.92 -10.38
C PRO A 12 0.61 15.99 -9.18
N THR A 13 0.43 17.01 -8.32
CA THR A 13 1.32 17.27 -7.16
C THR A 13 1.50 16.07 -6.24
N TYR A 14 0.46 15.27 -6.03
CA TYR A 14 0.53 14.08 -5.16
C TYR A 14 1.44 12.97 -5.73
N ILE A 15 1.71 13.00 -7.04
CA ILE A 15 2.66 12.12 -7.73
C ILE A 15 4.04 12.80 -7.80
N SER A 16 4.11 14.01 -8.35
CA SER A 16 5.38 14.70 -8.61
C SER A 16 6.16 15.07 -7.35
N ARG A 17 5.50 15.22 -6.19
CA ARG A 17 6.17 15.38 -4.89
C ARG A 17 7.15 14.25 -4.54
N ARG A 18 6.99 13.07 -5.15
CA ARG A 18 7.84 11.91 -4.93
C ARG A 18 9.03 11.88 -5.89
N PHE A 19 9.17 12.83 -6.81
CA PHE A 19 10.29 12.89 -7.74
C PHE A 19 11.51 13.51 -7.06
N THR A 20 12.06 12.79 -6.09
CA THR A 20 13.20 13.21 -5.29
C THR A 20 14.28 12.11 -5.27
N PRO A 21 15.56 12.45 -5.02
CA PRO A 21 16.62 11.45 -4.93
C PRO A 21 16.32 10.33 -3.93
N GLU A 22 15.60 10.65 -2.85
CA GLU A 22 15.24 9.73 -1.79
C GLU A 22 14.36 8.57 -2.28
N THR A 23 13.57 8.75 -3.33
CA THR A 23 12.65 7.69 -3.82
C THR A 23 13.28 6.84 -4.92
N ILE A 24 14.47 7.19 -5.44
CA ILE A 24 15.12 6.46 -6.53
C ILE A 24 15.30 4.98 -6.17
N VAL A 25 15.88 4.69 -5.00
CA VAL A 25 16.12 3.31 -4.56
C VAL A 25 14.80 2.55 -4.40
N VAL A 26 13.77 3.19 -3.82
CA VAL A 26 12.43 2.61 -3.67
C VAL A 26 11.84 2.26 -5.03
N ASN A 27 11.94 3.16 -6.02
CA ASN A 27 11.42 2.95 -7.36
C ASN A 27 12.19 1.83 -8.09
N CYS A 28 13.51 1.78 -7.99
CA CYS A 28 14.33 0.72 -8.57
C CYS A 28 13.93 -0.66 -8.04
N ILE A 29 13.84 -0.82 -6.71
CA ILE A 29 13.47 -2.12 -6.12
C ILE A 29 12.00 -2.45 -6.41
N SER A 30 11.10 -1.46 -6.39
CA SER A 30 9.70 -1.67 -6.75
C SER A 30 9.56 -2.22 -8.17
N ASN A 31 10.34 -1.71 -9.13
CA ASN A 31 10.34 -2.20 -10.50
C ASN A 31 10.86 -3.65 -10.60
N VAL A 32 11.92 -4.00 -9.87
CA VAL A 32 12.41 -5.38 -9.80
C VAL A 32 11.34 -6.31 -9.21
N LEU A 33 10.68 -5.89 -8.12
CA LEU A 33 9.59 -6.67 -7.51
C LEU A 33 8.40 -6.83 -8.44
N ASN A 34 8.08 -5.81 -9.26
CA ASN A 34 6.99 -5.88 -10.23
C ASN A 34 7.30 -6.84 -11.38
N ASP A 35 8.55 -6.92 -11.82
CA ASP A 35 8.99 -7.87 -12.84
C ASP A 35 8.99 -9.32 -12.32
N MET A 36 9.49 -9.53 -11.10
CA MET A 36 9.53 -10.86 -10.46
C MET A 36 8.14 -11.34 -10.00
N PHE A 37 7.27 -10.42 -9.57
CA PHE A 37 5.95 -10.70 -9.00
C PHE A 37 4.90 -9.75 -9.60
N PRO A 38 4.52 -9.96 -10.88
CA PRO A 38 3.55 -9.11 -11.56
C PRO A 38 2.18 -9.17 -10.89
N GLU A 39 1.54 -8.00 -10.75
CA GLU A 39 0.20 -7.88 -10.20
C GLU A 39 -0.85 -8.26 -11.25
N GLN A 40 -1.68 -9.27 -10.98
CA GLN A 40 -2.89 -9.58 -11.76
C GLN A 40 -4.12 -9.36 -10.87
N LEU A 41 -4.44 -8.09 -10.65
CA LEU A 41 -5.36 -7.65 -9.60
C LEU A 41 -6.75 -7.22 -10.10
N GLU A 42 -6.93 -7.01 -11.40
CA GLU A 42 -8.13 -6.38 -11.96
C GLU A 42 -9.42 -7.16 -11.63
N ASP A 43 -9.35 -8.50 -11.64
CA ASP A 43 -10.49 -9.38 -11.33
C ASP A 43 -10.52 -9.86 -9.87
N LYS A 44 -9.66 -9.32 -9.00
CA LYS A 44 -9.54 -9.75 -7.61
C LYS A 44 -10.37 -8.90 -6.66
N THR A 45 -10.82 -9.50 -5.57
CA THR A 45 -11.50 -8.78 -4.49
C THR A 45 -10.59 -7.72 -3.88
N LEU A 46 -11.17 -6.63 -3.35
CA LEU A 46 -10.40 -5.53 -2.79
C LEU A 46 -9.40 -5.98 -1.73
N ILE A 47 -9.78 -6.91 -0.83
CA ILE A 47 -8.87 -7.43 0.19
C ILE A 47 -7.65 -8.15 -0.40
N VAL A 48 -7.82 -8.88 -1.51
CA VAL A 48 -6.71 -9.52 -2.21
C VAL A 48 -5.79 -8.46 -2.81
N GLN A 49 -6.35 -7.43 -3.44
CA GLN A 49 -5.56 -6.32 -3.99
C GLN A 49 -4.77 -5.60 -2.91
N MET A 50 -5.40 -5.30 -1.76
CA MET A 50 -4.76 -4.68 -0.60
C MET A 50 -3.57 -5.51 -0.12
N VAL A 51 -3.78 -6.81 0.11
CA VAL A 51 -2.74 -7.70 0.65
C VAL A 51 -1.61 -7.92 -0.34
N GLU A 52 -1.87 -8.05 -1.64
CA GLU A 52 -0.79 -8.16 -2.65
C GLU A 52 0.09 -6.89 -2.68
N LYS A 53 -0.51 -5.70 -2.61
CA LYS A 53 0.26 -4.45 -2.45
C LYS A 53 1.00 -4.40 -1.11
N GLY A 54 0.38 -4.89 -0.05
CA GLY A 54 1.00 -5.02 1.27
C GLY A 54 2.21 -5.94 1.29
N LYS A 55 2.21 -7.04 0.52
CA LYS A 55 3.35 -7.95 0.36
C LYS A 55 4.53 -7.23 -0.25
N LYS A 56 4.30 -6.42 -1.30
CA LYS A 56 5.36 -5.60 -1.93
C LYS A 56 5.90 -4.53 -0.99
N LEU A 57 5.04 -3.84 -0.25
CA LEU A 57 5.49 -2.86 0.76
C LEU A 57 6.33 -3.53 1.86
N TYR A 58 5.94 -4.72 2.31
CA TYR A 58 6.74 -5.51 3.25
C TYR A 58 8.07 -5.94 2.63
N ALA A 59 8.07 -6.38 1.37
CA ALA A 59 9.29 -6.72 0.65
C ALA A 59 10.27 -5.53 0.55
N LEU A 60 9.76 -4.35 0.17
CA LEU A 60 10.56 -3.12 0.14
C LEU A 60 11.16 -2.80 1.52
N GLN A 61 10.37 -2.94 2.59
CA GLN A 61 10.84 -2.73 3.95
C GLN A 61 11.97 -3.69 4.35
N GLN A 62 11.91 -4.96 3.92
CA GLN A 62 12.97 -5.94 4.22
C GLN A 62 14.23 -5.72 3.35
N LEU A 63 14.06 -5.24 2.12
CA LEU A 63 15.15 -5.04 1.17
C LEU A 63 15.88 -3.70 1.36
N ILE A 64 15.22 -2.70 1.94
CA ILE A 64 15.75 -1.35 2.19
C ILE A 64 15.44 -0.93 3.65
N PRO A 65 15.95 -1.65 4.66
CA PRO A 65 15.57 -1.45 6.07
C PRO A 65 15.95 -0.08 6.64
N GLU A 66 16.93 0.60 6.04
CA GLU A 66 17.36 1.95 6.42
C GLU A 66 16.41 3.05 5.95
N LYS A 67 15.43 2.71 5.10
CA LYS A 67 14.53 3.69 4.51
C LYS A 67 13.28 3.89 5.35
N ASP A 68 12.96 5.15 5.65
CA ASP A 68 11.73 5.47 6.37
C ASP A 68 10.49 4.97 5.63
N GLU A 69 9.55 4.40 6.40
CA GLU A 69 8.33 3.76 5.90
C GLU A 69 7.49 4.66 4.98
N HIS A 70 7.45 5.97 5.25
CA HIS A 70 6.65 6.90 4.45
C HIS A 70 7.15 7.00 3.00
N TYR A 71 8.45 6.83 2.76
CA TYR A 71 8.99 6.76 1.39
C TYR A 71 8.59 5.46 0.69
N LEU A 72 8.50 4.33 1.42
CA LEU A 72 8.15 3.03 0.84
C LEU A 72 6.74 3.03 0.24
N ILE A 73 5.79 3.65 0.95
CA ILE A 73 4.39 3.76 0.51
C ILE A 73 4.10 5.04 -0.30
N GLY A 74 5.03 5.99 -0.34
CA GLY A 74 4.87 7.26 -1.07
C GLY A 74 3.98 8.28 -0.36
N TYR A 75 3.85 8.19 0.96
CA TYR A 75 3.13 9.13 1.80
C TYR A 75 4.04 10.25 2.30
N THR A 76 3.46 11.38 2.72
CA THR A 76 4.20 12.28 3.61
C THR A 76 4.30 11.65 4.99
N GLN A 77 5.30 12.06 5.79
CA GLN A 77 5.41 11.62 7.18
C GLN A 77 4.12 11.88 7.97
N LYS A 78 3.49 13.05 7.76
CA LYS A 78 2.22 13.41 8.40
C LYS A 78 1.10 12.43 8.02
N GLN A 79 0.94 12.15 6.72
CA GLN A 79 -0.07 11.21 6.23
C GLN A 79 0.12 9.82 6.85
N LEU A 80 1.35 9.29 6.85
CA LEU A 80 1.63 7.99 7.44
C LEU A 80 1.33 7.96 8.95
N LYS A 81 1.72 9.01 9.69
CA LYS A 81 1.42 9.14 11.11
C LYS A 81 -0.08 9.12 11.37
N GLU A 82 -0.85 9.89 10.61
CA GLU A 82 -2.32 9.94 10.74
C GLU A 82 -2.97 8.61 10.37
N CYS A 83 -2.42 7.86 9.41
CA CYS A 83 -2.88 6.51 9.10
C CYS A 83 -2.71 5.56 10.29
N TYR A 84 -1.58 5.63 11.01
CA TYR A 84 -1.37 4.85 12.22
C TYR A 84 -2.33 5.25 13.35
N GLU A 85 -2.51 6.56 13.58
CA GLU A 85 -3.41 7.06 14.61
C GLU A 85 -4.89 6.70 14.35
N ASN A 86 -5.28 6.54 13.09
CA ASN A 86 -6.65 6.27 12.66
C ASN A 86 -6.87 4.88 12.05
N GLU A 87 -5.94 3.94 12.25
CA GLU A 87 -5.96 2.60 11.61
C GLU A 87 -7.29 1.87 11.81
N LYS A 88 -7.91 2.01 13.00
CA LYS A 88 -9.23 1.47 13.33
C LYS A 88 -10.35 2.05 12.47
N ASN A 89 -10.36 3.37 12.28
CA ASN A 89 -11.37 4.06 11.48
C ASN A 89 -11.23 3.72 10.01
N ILE A 90 -9.99 3.61 9.52
CA ILE A 90 -9.68 3.15 8.17
C ILE A 90 -10.18 1.71 7.97
N TRP A 91 -9.94 0.82 8.93
CA TRP A 91 -10.46 -0.55 8.85
C TRP A 91 -11.99 -0.62 8.91
N ALA A 92 -12.61 0.25 9.71
CA ALA A 92 -14.05 0.37 9.80
C ALA A 92 -14.70 0.76 8.47
N LEU A 93 -14.07 1.66 7.70
CA LEU A 93 -14.52 2.02 6.34
C LEU A 93 -14.73 0.78 5.48
N PHE A 94 -13.73 -0.11 5.42
CA PHE A 94 -13.80 -1.29 4.56
C PHE A 94 -14.80 -2.34 5.05
N THR A 95 -14.89 -2.53 6.37
CA THR A 95 -15.73 -3.57 6.96
C THR A 95 -17.19 -3.17 7.03
N GLN A 96 -17.51 -1.93 7.44
CA GLN A 96 -18.89 -1.46 7.58
C GLN A 96 -19.59 -1.32 6.22
N ASN A 97 -18.84 -0.98 5.17
CA ASN A 97 -19.36 -0.85 3.82
C ASN A 97 -19.25 -2.14 2.99
N ASN A 98 -18.82 -3.25 3.59
CA ASN A 98 -18.61 -4.54 2.92
C ASN A 98 -17.67 -4.49 1.69
N TYR A 99 -16.77 -3.51 1.63
CA TYR A 99 -15.90 -3.31 0.46
C TYR A 99 -14.83 -4.40 0.31
N LEU A 100 -14.47 -5.12 1.37
CA LEU A 100 -13.40 -6.12 1.32
C LEU A 100 -13.60 -7.18 0.23
N GLN A 101 -14.84 -7.61 0.00
CA GLN A 101 -15.17 -8.62 -1.01
C GLN A 101 -15.60 -8.03 -2.36
N SER A 102 -15.54 -6.70 -2.52
CA SER A 102 -15.86 -6.03 -3.77
C SER A 102 -14.90 -6.46 -4.88
N THR A 103 -15.45 -6.85 -6.03
CA THR A 103 -14.73 -7.04 -7.30
C THR A 103 -14.99 -5.89 -8.28
N ASP A 104 -15.69 -4.83 -7.87
CA ASP A 104 -15.97 -3.68 -8.73
C ASP A 104 -14.71 -2.82 -8.86
N PHE A 105 -14.13 -2.83 -10.05
CA PHE A 105 -12.96 -2.03 -10.39
C PHE A 105 -13.15 -0.53 -10.11
N ASN A 106 -14.33 0.03 -10.38
CA ASN A 106 -14.59 1.46 -10.19
C ASN A 106 -14.58 1.86 -8.72
N ILE A 107 -14.95 0.94 -7.83
CA ILE A 107 -14.88 1.12 -6.39
C ILE A 107 -13.44 0.87 -5.92
N ASN A 108 -12.86 -0.27 -6.28
CA ASN A 108 -11.58 -0.73 -5.76
C ASN A 108 -10.44 0.23 -6.09
N LYS A 109 -10.40 0.79 -7.31
CA LYS A 109 -9.36 1.73 -7.74
C LYS A 109 -9.26 2.98 -6.85
N ASN A 110 -10.34 3.37 -6.18
CA ASN A 110 -10.34 4.53 -5.28
C ASN A 110 -9.57 4.28 -3.98
N TYR A 111 -9.37 3.01 -3.61
CA TYR A 111 -8.74 2.62 -2.35
C TYR A 111 -7.33 2.08 -2.52
N VAL A 112 -7.01 1.42 -3.64
CA VAL A 112 -5.66 0.87 -3.90
C VAL A 112 -4.92 1.55 -5.05
N GLY A 113 -5.57 2.53 -5.70
CA GLY A 113 -4.98 3.34 -6.75
C GLY A 113 -4.37 4.63 -6.25
N GLU A 114 -3.59 5.26 -7.13
CA GLU A 114 -3.06 6.61 -6.96
C GLU A 114 -4.22 7.63 -6.90
N SER A 115 -4.26 8.41 -5.84
CA SER A 115 -5.27 9.45 -5.62
C SER A 115 -4.70 10.50 -4.67
N PRO A 116 -5.11 11.78 -4.76
CA PRO A 116 -4.73 12.79 -3.78
C PRO A 116 -5.19 12.45 -2.36
N ARG A 117 -6.36 11.81 -2.21
CA ARG A 117 -6.97 11.46 -0.91
C ARG A 117 -8.02 10.35 -1.01
N THR A 118 -8.34 9.70 0.11
CA THR A 118 -9.56 8.88 0.26
C THR A 118 -10.68 9.74 0.84
N MET A 119 -11.73 9.99 0.06
CA MET A 119 -12.73 11.01 0.37
C MET A 119 -13.49 10.76 1.67
N GLU A 120 -13.80 9.49 1.94
CA GLU A 120 -14.58 9.00 3.07
C GLU A 120 -13.86 9.19 4.42
N LEU A 121 -12.55 9.41 4.40
CA LEU A 121 -11.70 9.56 5.58
C LEU A 121 -11.28 11.01 5.84
N GLY A 122 -11.81 11.97 5.08
CA GLY A 122 -11.52 13.39 5.22
C GLY A 122 -10.29 13.86 4.44
N GLU A 123 -9.96 15.15 4.57
CA GLU A 123 -8.92 15.80 3.74
C GLU A 123 -7.49 15.34 4.06
N ALA A 124 -7.26 14.89 5.28
CA ALA A 124 -5.93 14.51 5.74
C ALA A 124 -5.52 13.08 5.30
N SER A 125 -6.51 12.25 4.91
CA SER A 125 -6.27 10.88 4.49
C SER A 125 -5.57 10.81 3.13
N PRO A 126 -4.45 10.08 3.01
CA PRO A 126 -3.82 9.87 1.71
C PRO A 126 -4.70 9.00 0.81
N GLY A 127 -4.48 9.08 -0.51
CA GLY A 127 -4.94 8.04 -1.41
C GLY A 127 -4.23 6.71 -1.17
N ASN A 128 -4.60 5.68 -1.93
CA ASN A 128 -4.00 4.35 -1.82
C ASN A 128 -4.09 3.74 -0.39
N ILE A 129 -5.10 4.13 0.39
CA ILE A 129 -5.25 3.73 1.80
C ILE A 129 -5.39 2.21 1.98
N GLY A 130 -5.88 1.52 0.97
CA GLY A 130 -5.98 0.07 0.93
C GLY A 130 -4.61 -0.62 0.97
N SER A 131 -3.58 -0.03 0.33
CA SER A 131 -2.21 -0.57 0.41
C SER A 131 -1.64 -0.44 1.81
N PHE A 132 -1.91 0.66 2.52
CA PHE A 132 -1.52 0.83 3.92
C PHE A 132 -2.12 -0.29 4.77
N VAL A 133 -3.43 -0.51 4.71
CA VAL A 133 -4.09 -1.58 5.48
C VAL A 133 -3.57 -2.96 5.08
N GLY A 134 -3.40 -3.22 3.79
CA GLY A 134 -2.81 -4.46 3.29
C GLY A 134 -1.42 -4.73 3.86
N TRP A 135 -0.59 -3.70 3.97
CA TRP A 135 0.74 -3.80 4.57
C TRP A 135 0.67 -4.16 6.05
N GLN A 136 -0.28 -3.58 6.79
CA GLN A 136 -0.50 -3.88 8.20
C GLN A 136 -1.00 -5.32 8.42
N ILE A 137 -1.87 -5.82 7.53
CA ILE A 137 -2.29 -7.23 7.49
C ILE A 137 -1.08 -8.17 7.32
N VAL A 138 -0.19 -7.85 6.37
CA VAL A 138 1.02 -8.62 6.11
C VAL A 138 1.98 -8.60 7.30
N LYS A 139 2.24 -7.43 7.89
CA LYS A 139 3.05 -7.31 9.13
C LYS A 139 2.48 -8.21 10.24
N LYS A 140 1.16 -8.18 10.44
CA LYS A 140 0.47 -9.03 11.43
C LYS A 140 0.57 -10.52 11.13
N TYR A 141 0.48 -10.90 9.86
CA TYR A 141 0.68 -12.29 9.42
C TYR A 141 2.09 -12.77 9.76
N VAL A 142 3.12 -12.02 9.35
CA VAL A 142 4.52 -12.40 9.59
C VAL A 142 4.82 -12.45 11.08
N SER A 143 4.37 -11.46 11.86
CA SER A 143 4.58 -11.47 13.32
C SER A 143 3.97 -12.69 14.01
N LYS A 144 2.88 -13.24 13.45
CA LYS A 144 2.18 -14.40 14.00
C LYS A 144 2.78 -15.73 13.56
N LYS A 145 3.20 -15.82 12.30
CA LYS A 145 3.84 -17.02 11.74
C LYS A 145 5.28 -17.18 12.21
N GLY A 146 5.97 -16.08 12.53
CA GLY A 146 7.39 -16.09 12.86
C GLY A 146 8.25 -16.12 11.61
N ASN A 147 9.21 -17.05 11.55
CA ASN A 147 10.31 -17.14 10.59
C ASN A 147 9.88 -17.39 9.12
N VAL A 148 9.11 -16.47 8.54
CA VAL A 148 8.63 -16.50 7.14
C VAL A 148 9.68 -15.83 6.26
N SER A 149 10.23 -16.59 5.30
CA SER A 149 11.17 -16.00 4.33
C SER A 149 10.44 -15.04 3.38
N LEU A 150 11.13 -14.05 2.82
CA LEU A 150 10.52 -13.13 1.87
C LEU A 150 9.95 -13.86 0.64
N LYS A 151 10.65 -14.89 0.15
CA LYS A 151 10.18 -15.73 -0.97
C LYS A 151 8.87 -16.44 -0.61
N GLU A 152 8.80 -17.07 0.57
CA GLU A 152 7.60 -17.73 1.06
C GLU A 152 6.43 -16.74 1.18
N LEU A 153 6.68 -15.56 1.76
CA LEU A 153 5.67 -14.51 1.87
C LEU A 153 5.11 -14.12 0.50
N MET A 154 6.00 -13.84 -0.48
CA MET A 154 5.61 -13.43 -1.83
C MET A 154 4.82 -14.51 -2.58
N GLN A 155 5.08 -15.79 -2.31
CA GLN A 155 4.37 -16.91 -2.91
C GLN A 155 3.09 -17.31 -2.18
N THR A 156 2.91 -16.85 -0.94
CA THR A 156 1.71 -17.16 -0.15
C THR A 156 0.50 -16.43 -0.75
N PRO A 157 -0.64 -17.13 -0.98
CA PRO A 157 -1.86 -16.50 -1.46
C PRO A 157 -2.35 -15.40 -0.50
N ALA A 158 -2.73 -14.24 -1.04
CA ALA A 158 -3.25 -13.12 -0.26
C ALA A 158 -4.41 -13.48 0.68
N GLU A 159 -5.33 -14.33 0.23
CA GLU A 159 -6.44 -14.81 1.07
C GLU A 159 -5.95 -15.57 2.30
N THR A 160 -4.91 -16.41 2.13
CA THR A 160 -4.30 -17.15 3.23
C THR A 160 -3.68 -16.20 4.25
N ILE A 161 -2.95 -15.19 3.78
CA ILE A 161 -2.36 -14.15 4.65
C ILE A 161 -3.47 -13.44 5.42
N TYR A 162 -4.52 -12.99 4.74
CA TYR A 162 -5.65 -12.32 5.38
C TYR A 162 -6.32 -13.20 6.45
N THR A 163 -6.70 -14.44 6.11
CA THR A 163 -7.34 -15.37 7.05
C THR A 163 -6.47 -15.68 8.27
N VAL A 164 -5.17 -15.95 8.06
CA VAL A 164 -4.24 -16.32 9.13
C VAL A 164 -3.90 -15.11 10.02
N SER A 165 -3.77 -13.92 9.44
CA SER A 165 -3.45 -12.69 10.20
C SER A 165 -4.47 -12.43 11.33
N LYS A 166 -5.74 -12.81 11.12
CA LYS A 166 -6.88 -12.43 11.98
C LYS A 166 -6.87 -10.92 12.27
N TYR A 167 -6.52 -10.13 11.26
CA TYR A 167 -6.31 -8.70 11.39
C TYR A 167 -7.57 -7.99 11.90
N LYS A 168 -7.42 -7.31 13.05
CA LYS A 168 -8.41 -6.51 13.75
C LYS A 168 -7.64 -5.45 14.55
N PRO A 169 -7.36 -4.27 13.96
CA PRO A 169 -6.56 -3.23 14.59
C PRO A 169 -7.27 -2.58 15.79
#